data_AF-A0A4U5NWF0-F1
#
_entry.id   AF-A0A4U5NWF0-F1
#
_cell.length_a   1.000
_cell.length_b   1.000
_cell.length_c   1.000
_cell.angle_alpha   90.00
_cell.angle_beta   90.00
_cell.angle_gamma   90.00
#
_symmetry.space_group_name_H-M   'P 1'
#
loop_
_entity.id
_entity.type
_entity.pdbx_description
1 polymer ?
#
loop_
_entity_poly.entity_id
_entity_poly.type
_entity_poly.pdbx_seq_one_letter_code
_entity_poly.pdbx_strand_id
1 'polypeptide(L)'
;MRFNLTTLLPPEAITPLNFGLISTYTLSNFVTIWMSFSWVKPSLCRTYVLNYSITSTIHAIFTGAVDFTVITGLGRGIFFYGTEFFETKRNWASFVQAILLHYTSNGYRVFATLMVVLYYISYAHPMTYSRLMTKR
;
A
#
# COMPACT_ATOMS: atom_id res chain seq x y z
N MET A 1 -7.46 16.47 -11.42
CA MET A 1 -8.22 15.57 -12.31
C MET A 1 -7.95 14.13 -11.90
N ARG A 2 -8.94 13.41 -11.35
CA ARG A 2 -8.87 11.95 -11.22
C ARG A 2 -9.24 11.38 -12.58
N PHE A 3 -8.29 10.80 -13.30
CA PHE A 3 -8.61 10.01 -14.49
C PHE A 3 -9.32 8.74 -14.02
N ASN A 4 -10.63 8.66 -14.24
CA ASN A 4 -11.38 7.42 -14.05
C ASN A 4 -11.04 6.50 -15.23
N LEU A 5 -10.10 5.58 -15.01
CA LEU A 5 -9.71 4.52 -15.97
C LEU A 5 -10.89 3.63 -16.40
N THR A 6 -12.02 3.69 -15.69
CA THR A 6 -13.24 2.93 -15.96
C THR A 6 -14.06 3.43 -17.16
N THR A 7 -13.83 4.65 -17.65
CA THR A 7 -14.60 5.20 -18.80
C THR A 7 -13.91 5.07 -20.15
N LEU A 8 -12.64 4.61 -20.20
CA LEU A 8 -11.82 4.60 -21.42
C LEU A 8 -11.37 3.21 -21.87
N LEU A 9 -11.49 2.18 -21.04
CA LEU A 9 -11.02 0.84 -21.34
C LEU A 9 -12.17 -0.17 -21.26
N PRO A 10 -12.24 -1.15 -22.19
CA PRO A 10 -13.20 -2.25 -22.08
C PRO A 10 -12.96 -3.01 -20.76
N PRO A 11 -14.02 -3.52 -20.08
CA PRO A 11 -13.92 -4.19 -18.78
C PRO A 11 -12.88 -5.31 -18.74
N GLU A 12 -12.69 -5.98 -19.88
CA GLU A 12 -11.74 -7.08 -20.09
C GLU A 12 -10.26 -6.65 -20.04
N ALA A 13 -9.96 -5.38 -20.31
CA ALA A 13 -8.60 -4.82 -20.22
C ALA A 13 -8.29 -4.23 -18.83
N ILE A 14 -9.32 -3.93 -18.03
CA ILE A 14 -9.16 -3.31 -16.70
C ILE A 14 -8.61 -4.33 -15.69
N THR A 15 -9.05 -5.59 -15.79
CA THR A 15 -8.65 -6.67 -14.89
C THR A 15 -7.16 -7.04 -14.98
N PRO A 16 -6.56 -7.29 -16.17
CA PRO A 16 -5.12 -7.59 -16.25
C PRO A 16 -4.25 -6.37 -15.91
N LEU A 17 -4.71 -5.15 -16.24
CA LEU A 17 -3.97 -3.93 -15.92
C LEU A 17 -3.91 -3.69 -14.40
N ASN A 18 -5.03 -3.82 -13.69
CA ASN A 18 -5.06 -3.71 -12.23
C ASN A 18 -4.21 -4.79 -11.57
N PHE A 19 -4.24 -6.02 -12.08
CA PHE A 19 -3.38 -7.10 -11.58
C PHE A 19 -1.88 -6.81 -11.79
N GLY A 20 -1.51 -6.27 -12.96
CA GLY A 20 -0.16 -5.79 -13.26
C GLY A 20 0.29 -4.67 -12.31
N LEU A 21 -0.58 -3.70 -12.03
CA LEU A 21 -0.30 -2.61 -11.09
C LEU A 21 -0.16 -3.10 -9.65
N ILE A 22 -1.04 -3.99 -9.19
CA ILE A 22 -0.98 -4.56 -7.84
C ILE A 22 0.30 -5.38 -7.68
N SER A 23 0.65 -6.21 -8.66
CA SER A 23 1.84 -7.07 -8.60
C SER A 23 3.15 -6.25 -8.57
N THR A 24 3.29 -5.26 -9.45
CA THR A 24 4.45 -4.36 -9.47
C THR A 24 4.58 -3.58 -8.16
N TYR A 25 3.47 -3.02 -7.66
CA TYR A 25 3.46 -2.34 -6.37
C TYR A 25 3.87 -3.28 -5.23
N THR A 26 3.30 -4.49 -5.16
CA THR A 26 3.61 -5.49 -4.13
C THR A 26 5.09 -5.84 -4.15
N LEU A 27 5.65 -6.12 -5.33
CA LEU A 27 7.05 -6.46 -5.51
C LEU A 27 7.98 -5.31 -5.09
N SER A 28 7.63 -4.07 -5.43
CA SER A 28 8.40 -2.89 -5.02
C SER A 28 8.43 -2.73 -3.49
N ASN A 29 7.32 -2.99 -2.81
CA ASN A 29 7.26 -2.90 -1.34
C ASN A 29 8.06 -4.03 -0.69
N PHE A 30 7.99 -5.27 -1.20
CA PHE A 30 8.81 -6.38 -0.70
C PHE A 30 10.30 -6.09 -0.84
N VAL A 31 10.73 -5.57 -1.99
CA VAL A 31 12.11 -5.18 -2.24
C VAL A 31 12.53 -4.05 -1.27
N THR A 32 11.65 -3.09 -1.01
CA THR A 32 11.90 -1.99 -0.06
C THR A 32 12.05 -2.50 1.37
N ILE A 33 11.20 -3.43 1.79
CA ILE A 33 11.27 -4.07 3.10
C ILE A 33 12.57 -4.86 3.22
N TRP A 34 12.91 -5.67 2.22
CA TRP A 34 14.14 -6.45 2.18
C TRP A 34 15.38 -5.56 2.28
N MET A 35 15.50 -4.54 1.43
CA MET A 35 16.63 -3.60 1.48
C MET A 35 16.71 -2.87 2.83
N SER A 36 15.56 -2.51 3.41
CA SER A 36 15.52 -1.84 4.71
C SER A 36 16.09 -2.73 5.83
N PHE A 37 15.89 -4.05 5.78
CA PHE A 37 16.48 -4.95 6.77
C PHE A 37 17.93 -5.32 6.47
N SER A 38 18.27 -5.57 5.20
CA SER A 38 19.59 -6.10 4.82
C SER A 38 20.67 -5.04 4.68
N TRP A 39 20.36 -3.85 4.16
CA TRP A 39 21.37 -2.88 3.71
C TRP A 39 21.28 -1.51 4.38
N VAL A 40 20.12 -1.13 4.92
CA VAL A 40 19.91 0.22 5.47
C VAL A 40 20.13 0.22 6.99
N LYS A 41 21.07 1.05 7.46
CA LYS A 41 21.29 1.28 8.89
C LYS A 41 20.02 1.80 9.58
N PRO A 42 19.78 1.46 10.86
CA PRO A 42 18.62 1.94 11.60
C PRO A 42 18.60 3.47 11.67
N SER A 43 17.59 4.07 11.03
CA SER A 43 17.35 5.53 11.01
C SER A 43 15.85 5.79 11.10
N LEU A 44 15.46 7.01 11.51
CA LEU A 44 14.06 7.45 11.51
C LEU A 44 13.43 7.26 10.13
N CYS A 45 14.18 7.62 9.09
CA CYS A 45 13.75 7.47 7.71
C CYS A 45 13.39 6.02 7.37
N ARG A 46 14.26 5.06 7.74
CA ARG A 46 14.02 3.63 7.55
C ARG A 46 12.76 3.15 8.27
N THR A 47 12.54 3.58 9.51
CA THR A 47 11.36 3.18 10.30
C THR A 47 10.07 3.68 9.65
N TYR A 48 10.06 4.92 9.16
CA TYR A 48 8.92 5.48 8.45
C TYR A 48 8.67 4.78 7.10
N VAL A 49 9.73 4.45 6.35
CA VAL A 49 9.65 3.68 5.10
C VAL A 49 9.04 2.30 5.36
N LEU A 50 9.51 1.60 6.41
CA LEU A 50 9.01 0.28 6.78
C LEU A 50 7.54 0.33 7.21
N ASN A 51 7.14 1.32 8.02
CA ASN A 51 5.76 1.48 8.48
C ASN A 51 4.79 1.67 7.31
N TYR A 52 5.19 2.48 6.32
CA TYR A 52 4.44 2.62 5.08
C TYR A 52 4.43 1.33 4.26
N SER A 53 5.60 0.77 3.95
CA SER A 53 5.76 -0.36 3.03
C SER A 53 5.07 -1.64 3.53
N ILE A 54 5.07 -1.88 4.84
CA ILE A 54 4.37 -3.03 5.44
C ILE A 54 2.86 -2.87 5.25
N THR A 55 2.28 -1.74 5.64
CA THR A 55 0.84 -1.52 5.53
C THR A 55 0.36 -1.50 4.08
N SER A 56 1.17 -0.91 3.21
CA SER A 56 1.03 -0.95 1.76
C SER A 56 1.00 -2.39 1.20
N THR A 57 1.89 -3.25 1.67
CA THR A 57 1.93 -4.67 1.27
C THR A 57 0.67 -5.41 1.74
N ILE A 58 0.21 -5.16 2.97
CA ILE A 58 -1.03 -5.75 3.50
C ILE A 58 -2.23 -5.34 2.63
N HIS A 59 -2.34 -4.06 2.27
CA HIS A 59 -3.39 -3.58 1.38
C HIS A 59 -3.36 -4.25 -0.01
N ALA A 60 -2.16 -4.42 -0.58
CA ALA A 60 -2.00 -5.02 -1.90
C ALA A 60 -2.36 -6.52 -1.91
N ILE A 61 -1.93 -7.27 -0.89
CA ILE A 61 -2.29 -8.68 -0.72
C ILE A 61 -3.80 -8.83 -0.50
N PHE A 62 -4.39 -7.99 0.35
CA PHE A 62 -5.83 -8.04 0.62
C PHE A 62 -6.65 -7.72 -0.63
N THR A 63 -6.26 -6.69 -1.38
CA THR A 63 -6.89 -6.33 -2.66
C THR A 63 -6.75 -7.45 -3.68
N GLY A 64 -5.55 -8.01 -3.83
CA GLY A 64 -5.30 -9.14 -4.73
C GLY A 64 -6.14 -10.38 -4.38
N ALA A 65 -6.30 -10.68 -3.10
CA ALA A 65 -7.15 -11.78 -2.63
C ALA A 65 -8.63 -11.53 -2.98
N VAL A 66 -9.15 -10.33 -2.72
CA VAL A 66 -10.53 -9.95 -3.06
C VAL A 66 -10.75 -10.01 -4.57
N ASP A 67 -9.87 -9.43 -5.38
CA ASP A 67 -10.00 -9.44 -6.84
C ASP A 67 -9.91 -10.86 -7.41
N PHE A 68 -9.01 -11.69 -6.90
CA PHE A 68 -8.87 -13.08 -7.30
C PHE A 68 -10.14 -13.90 -7.00
N THR A 69 -10.79 -13.64 -5.87
CA THR A 69 -12.06 -14.30 -5.52
C THR A 69 -13.21 -13.91 -6.45
N VAL A 70 -13.22 -12.67 -6.96
CA VAL A 70 -14.22 -12.17 -7.91
C VAL A 70 -14.01 -12.77 -9.30
N ILE A 71 -12.76 -12.87 -9.76
CA ILE A 71 -12.42 -13.35 -11.12
C ILE A 71 -12.59 -14.87 -11.25
N THR A 72 -12.11 -15.65 -10.30
CA THR A 72 -12.02 -17.11 -10.45
C THR A 72 -13.26 -17.87 -9.98
N GLY A 73 -14.16 -17.23 -9.23
CA GLY A 73 -15.33 -17.88 -8.61
C GLY A 73 -14.99 -18.90 -7.51
N LEU A 74 -13.81 -19.53 -7.54
CA LEU A 74 -13.28 -20.47 -6.55
C LEU A 74 -13.15 -19.85 -5.16
N GLY A 75 -12.85 -18.55 -5.09
CA GLY A 75 -12.80 -17.80 -3.83
C GLY A 75 -14.15 -17.64 -3.12
N ARG A 76 -15.29 -17.78 -3.83
CA ARG A 76 -16.64 -17.70 -3.22
C ARG A 76 -16.90 -18.83 -2.22
N GLY A 77 -16.39 -20.02 -2.48
CA GLY A 77 -16.50 -21.14 -1.54
C GLY A 77 -15.61 -20.95 -0.30
N ILE A 78 -14.34 -20.57 -0.52
CA ILE A 78 -13.30 -20.56 0.52
C ILE A 78 -13.37 -19.30 1.41
N PHE A 79 -13.52 -18.10 0.82
CA PHE A 79 -13.56 -16.85 1.59
C PHE A 79 -14.99 -16.48 2.04
N PHE A 80 -15.99 -16.80 1.23
CA PHE A 80 -17.35 -16.30 1.43
C PHE A 80 -18.33 -17.35 1.98
N TYR A 81 -17.93 -18.62 2.12
CA TYR A 81 -18.79 -19.72 2.61
C TYR A 81 -20.11 -19.83 1.82
N GLY A 82 -20.06 -19.69 0.49
CA GLY A 82 -21.22 -19.87 -0.38
C GLY A 82 -21.95 -18.56 -0.75
N THR A 83 -23.12 -18.70 -1.38
CA THR A 83 -23.87 -17.62 -2.03
C THR A 83 -24.72 -16.78 -1.08
N GLU A 84 -25.19 -17.33 0.03
CA GLU A 84 -26.12 -16.62 0.95
C GLU A 84 -25.49 -15.41 1.65
N PHE A 85 -24.18 -15.44 1.91
CA PHE A 85 -23.46 -14.36 2.60
C PHE A 85 -22.50 -13.58 1.69
N PHE A 86 -22.52 -13.84 0.37
CA PHE A 86 -21.57 -13.28 -0.57
C PHE A 86 -21.65 -11.74 -0.63
N GLU A 87 -22.86 -11.19 -0.75
CA GLU A 87 -23.10 -9.74 -0.80
C GLU A 87 -22.60 -9.04 0.48
N THR A 88 -22.99 -9.52 1.66
CA THR A 88 -22.61 -8.92 2.95
C THR A 88 -21.10 -8.97 3.18
N LYS A 89 -20.45 -10.10 2.90
CA LYS A 89 -19.00 -10.23 3.07
C LYS A 89 -18.21 -9.48 2.01
N ARG A 90 -18.72 -9.37 0.78
CA ARG A 90 -18.15 -8.51 -0.26
C ARG A 90 -18.22 -7.04 0.12
N ASN A 91 -19.34 -6.59 0.69
CA ASN A 91 -19.49 -5.23 1.19
C ASN A 91 -18.53 -4.96 2.36
N TRP A 92 -18.37 -5.92 3.27
CA TRP A 92 -17.38 -5.83 4.33
C TRP A 92 -15.93 -5.78 3.80
N ALA A 93 -15.59 -6.63 2.84
CA ALA A 93 -14.27 -6.62 2.20
C ALA A 93 -14.00 -5.29 1.48
N SER A 94 -15.00 -4.74 0.79
CA SER A 94 -14.92 -3.43 0.13
C SER A 94 -14.72 -2.30 1.15
N PHE A 95 -15.39 -2.37 2.31
CA PHE A 95 -15.20 -1.43 3.41
C PHE A 95 -13.79 -1.48 3.98
N VAL A 96 -13.26 -2.68 4.26
CA VAL A 96 -11.88 -2.87 4.74
C VAL A 96 -10.87 -2.37 3.71
N GLN A 97 -11.10 -2.66 2.42
CA GLN A 97 -10.26 -2.18 1.32
C GLN A 97 -10.26 -0.65 1.25
N ALA A 98 -11.42 0.00 1.39
CA ALA A 98 -11.52 1.45 1.42
C ALA A 98 -10.73 2.06 2.60
N ILE A 99 -10.82 1.47 3.79
CA ILE A 99 -10.04 1.91 4.97
C ILE A 99 -8.54 1.78 4.69
N LEU A 100 -8.10 0.62 4.20
CA LEU A 100 -6.69 0.36 3.90
C LEU A 100 -6.17 1.31 2.81
N LEU A 101 -6.97 1.59 1.78
CA LEU A 101 -6.63 2.56 0.74
C LEU A 101 -6.49 3.97 1.30
N HIS A 102 -7.42 4.40 2.15
CA HIS A 102 -7.35 5.71 2.80
C HIS A 102 -6.14 5.82 3.73
N TYR A 103 -5.87 4.78 4.52
CA TYR A 103 -4.73 4.72 5.42
C TYR A 103 -3.41 4.78 4.65
N THR A 104 -3.25 3.95 3.61
CA THR A 104 -2.03 3.93 2.79
C THR A 104 -1.84 5.24 2.03
N SER A 105 -2.89 5.81 1.43
CA SER A 105 -2.82 7.11 0.74
C SER A 105 -2.43 8.25 1.69
N ASN A 106 -3.05 8.32 2.87
CA ASN A 106 -2.74 9.37 3.85
C ASN A 106 -1.35 9.15 4.48
N GLY A 107 -1.00 7.91 4.79
CA GLY A 107 0.32 7.52 5.27
C GLY A 107 1.42 7.93 4.29
N TYR A 108 1.24 7.71 2.99
CA TYR A 108 2.16 8.16 1.96
C TYR A 108 2.36 9.68 1.96
N ARG A 109 1.27 10.45 2.08
CA ARG A 109 1.35 11.92 2.09
C ARG A 109 2.10 12.44 3.31
N VAL A 110 1.80 11.91 4.49
CA VAL A 110 2.49 12.26 5.74
C VAL A 110 3.97 11.89 5.64
N PHE A 111 4.26 10.68 5.15
CA PHE A 111 5.62 10.20 4.93
C PHE A 111 6.41 11.09 3.97
N ALA A 112 5.85 11.40 2.80
CA ALA A 112 6.51 12.23 1.79
C ALA A 112 6.79 13.65 2.32
N THR A 113 5.83 14.24 3.03
CA THR A 113 5.99 15.57 3.64
C THR A 113 7.10 15.53 4.70
N LEU A 114 7.10 14.50 5.56
CA LEU A 114 8.08 14.35 6.62
C LEU A 114 9.50 14.13 6.04
N MET A 115 9.63 13.40 4.92
CA MET A 115 10.89 13.25 4.21
C MET A 115 11.42 14.56 3.64
N VAL A 116 10.56 15.34 2.97
CA VAL A 116 10.95 16.64 2.42
C VAL A 116 11.39 17.59 3.53
N VAL A 117 10.67 17.62 4.65
CA VAL A 117 11.02 18.44 5.82
C VAL A 117 12.35 18.00 6.43
N LEU A 118 12.55 16.69 6.63
CA LEU A 118 13.82 16.18 7.16
C LEU A 118 14.99 16.49 6.22
N TYR A 119 14.78 16.37 4.91
CA TYR A 119 15.79 16.69 3.91
C TYR A 119 16.14 18.19 3.94
N TYR A 120 15.12 19.06 3.97
CA TYR A 120 15.32 20.50 4.10
C TYR A 120 16.09 20.86 5.38
N ILE A 121 15.70 20.30 6.53
CA ILE A 121 16.39 20.56 7.81
C ILE A 121 17.84 20.07 7.76
N SER A 122 18.10 18.92 7.12
CA SER A 122 19.46 18.40 6.95
C SER A 122 20.37 19.35 6.17
N TYR A 123 19.80 20.07 5.19
CA TYR A 123 20.54 21.00 4.34
C TYR A 123 20.66 22.40 4.97
N ALA A 124 19.56 22.96 5.47
CA ALA A 124 19.50 24.32 6.01
C ALA A 124 20.08 24.43 7.43
N HIS A 125 19.92 23.38 8.25
CA HIS A 125 20.28 23.39 9.68
C HIS A 125 20.94 22.07 10.13
N PRO A 126 22.16 21.76 9.66
CA PRO A 126 22.82 20.48 9.92
C PRO A 126 23.04 20.19 11.42
N MET A 127 23.32 21.22 12.22
CA MET A 127 23.50 21.08 13.67
C MET A 127 22.20 20.65 14.37
N THR A 128 21.06 21.23 13.98
CA THR A 128 19.73 20.85 14.49
C THR A 128 19.35 19.45 14.03
N TYR A 129 19.65 19.11 12.79
CA TYR A 129 19.43 17.77 12.24
C TYR A 129 20.19 16.69 13.04
N SER A 130 21.45 16.94 13.37
CA SER A 130 22.26 15.99 14.16
C SER A 130 21.65 15.70 15.54
N ARG A 131 21.04 16.71 16.17
CA ARG A 131 20.33 16.58 17.46
C ARG A 131 18.98 15.90 17.35
N LEU A 132 18.32 15.96 16.20
CA LEU A 132 17.06 15.26 15.95
C LEU A 132 17.27 13.77 15.64
N MET A 133 18.45 13.41 15.12
CA MET A 133 18.81 12.05 14.72
C MET A 133 19.41 11.20 15.85
N THR A 134 19.62 11.75 17.05
CA THR A 134 20.00 10.95 18.22
C THR A 134 18.88 9.97 18.57
N LYS A 135 19.21 8.67 18.49
CA LYS A 135 18.31 7.57 18.86
C LYS A 135 17.68 7.82 20.24
N ARG A 136 16.34 7.77 20.30
CA ARG A 136 15.61 7.40 21.52
C ARG A 136 15.63 5.88 21.67
#